data_AF-A0A7W7LED6-F1
#
_entry.id   AF-A0A7W7LED6-F1
#
_cell.length_a   1.000
_cell.length_b   1.000
_cell.length_c   1.000
_cell.angle_alpha   90.00
_cell.angle_beta   90.00
_cell.angle_gamma   90.00
#
_symmetry.space_group_name_H-M   'P 1'
#
loop_
_entity.id
_entity.type
_entity.pdbx_description
1 polymer ?
#
loop_
_entity_poly.entity_id
_entity_poly.type
_entity_poly.pdbx_seq_one_letter_code
_entity_poly.pdbx_strand_id
1 'polypeptide(L)' 'MIVREGEIIESGRRWMAGEASSDEYFSKVLQSAPIAPGRELVRSVRAWMLAVLRSRRTS' A
#
# COMPACT_ATOMS: atom_id res chain seq x y z
N MET A 1 -18.63 11.61 -1.22
CA MET A 1 -17.65 10.58 -1.61
C MET A 1 -17.06 10.93 -2.98
N ILE A 2 -16.32 12.05 -3.10
CA ILE A 2 -15.75 12.52 -4.40
C ILE A 2 -14.39 13.22 -4.22
N VAL A 3 -14.19 13.98 -3.14
CA VAL A 3 -12.95 14.76 -2.92
C VAL A 3 -11.70 13.87 -2.76
N ARG A 4 -11.85 12.71 -2.11
CA ARG A 4 -10.73 11.86 -1.67
C ARG A 4 -10.07 11.04 -2.79
N GLU A 5 -10.82 10.72 -3.85
CA GLU A 5 -10.29 9.94 -4.98
C GLU A 5 -9.49 10.81 -5.94
N GLY A 6 -9.94 12.05 -6.15
CA GLY A 6 -9.20 13.04 -6.95
C GLY A 6 -7.81 13.35 -6.37
N GLU A 7 -7.68 13.41 -5.05
CA GLU A 7 -6.40 13.64 -4.38
C GLU A 7 -5.39 12.49 -4.57
N ILE A 8 -5.88 11.23 -4.64
CA ILE A 8 -5.03 10.07 -4.91
C ILE A 8 -4.55 10.08 -6.37
N ILE A 9 -5.47 10.35 -7.30
CA ILE A 9 -5.17 10.39 -8.73
C ILE A 9 -4.11 11.48 -9.02
N GLU A 10 -4.28 12.66 -8.43
CA GLU A 10 -3.34 13.77 -8.60
C GLU A 10 -1.98 13.45 -7.94
N SER A 11 -1.98 12.83 -6.75
CA SER A 11 -0.75 12.36 -6.13
C SER A 11 -0.03 11.29 -6.96
N GLY A 12 -0.77 10.41 -7.64
CA GLY A 12 -0.22 9.40 -8.55
C GLY A 12 0.42 10.02 -9.78
N ARG A 13 -0.18 11.09 -10.35
CA ARG A 13 0.40 11.83 -11.48
C ARG A 13 1.75 12.45 -11.12
N ARG A 14 1.85 13.11 -9.98
CA ARG A 14 3.11 13.72 -9.51
C ARG A 14 4.20 12.68 -9.25
N TRP A 15 3.84 11.52 -8.70
CA TRP A 15 4.77 10.42 -8.51
C TRP A 15 5.29 9.85 -9.85
N MET A 16 4.40 9.62 -10.82
CA MET A 16 4.79 9.14 -12.16
C MET A 16 5.66 10.16 -12.92
N ALA A 17 5.47 11.45 -12.66
CA ALA A 17 6.32 12.53 -13.20
C ALA A 17 7.68 12.66 -12.48
N GLY A 18 7.92 11.90 -11.40
CA GLY A 18 9.13 12.01 -10.57
C GLY A 18 9.15 13.25 -9.66
N GLU A 19 8.02 13.96 -9.54
CA GLU A 19 7.87 15.19 -8.76
C GLU A 19 7.48 14.94 -7.29
N ALA A 20 7.21 13.68 -6.94
CA ALA A 20 6.91 13.23 -5.59
C ALA A 20 7.69 11.96 -5.27
N SER A 21 8.17 11.82 -4.04
CA SER A 21 8.85 10.61 -3.59
C SER A 21 7.88 9.45 -3.43
N SER A 22 8.39 8.22 -3.50
CA SER A 22 7.57 7.03 -3.24
C SER A 22 6.96 7.06 -1.83
N ASP A 23 7.67 7.57 -0.84
CA ASP A 23 7.17 7.70 0.54
C ASP A 23 6.00 8.69 0.64
N GLU A 24 6.07 9.83 -0.06
CA GLU A 24 4.98 10.82 -0.10
C GLU A 24 3.73 10.23 -0.75
N TYR A 25 3.89 9.53 -1.88
CA TYR A 25 2.79 8.89 -2.59
C TYR A 25 2.15 7.76 -1.78
N PHE A 26 2.95 6.84 -1.24
CA PHE A 26 2.42 5.71 -0.47
C PHE A 26 1.73 6.15 0.82
N SER A 27 2.22 7.20 1.48
CA SER A 27 1.57 7.75 2.66
C SER A 27 0.14 8.22 2.35
N LYS A 28 -0.06 8.94 1.23
CA LYS A 28 -1.40 9.38 0.80
C LYS A 28 -2.30 8.23 0.41
N VAL A 29 -1.78 7.22 -0.29
CA VAL A 29 -2.53 6.01 -0.64
C VAL A 29 -2.99 5.27 0.62
N LEU A 30 -2.12 5.09 1.61
CA LEU A 30 -2.44 4.42 2.88
C LEU A 30 -3.47 5.20 3.72
N GLN A 31 -3.40 6.53 3.73
CA GLN A 31 -4.38 7.39 4.42
C GLN A 31 -5.74 7.47 3.69
N SER A 32 -5.74 7.20 2.39
CA SER A 32 -6.93 7.19 1.55
C SER A 32 -7.69 5.86 1.60
N ALA A 33 -6.99 4.77 1.93
CA ALA A 33 -7.63 3.49 2.17
C ALA A 33 -8.58 3.61 3.37
N PRO A 34 -9.88 3.27 3.22
CA PRO A 34 -10.74 3.09 4.37
C PRO A 34 -10.06 2.09 5.31
N ILE A 35 -10.11 2.27 6.62
CA ILE A 35 -9.29 1.52 7.58
C ILE A 35 -9.63 0.00 7.63
N ALA A 36 -10.51 -0.51 6.77
CA ALA A 36 -10.90 -1.92 6.67
C ALA A 36 -10.00 -2.79 5.75
N PRO A 37 -9.69 -2.47 4.48
CA PRO A 37 -8.93 -3.38 3.60
C PRO A 37 -7.44 -3.45 3.92
N GLY A 38 -6.87 -2.40 4.53
CA GLY A 38 -5.45 -2.38 4.90
C GLY A 38 -5.09 -3.43 5.94
N ARG A 39 -5.98 -3.74 6.88
CA ARG A 39 -5.76 -4.79 7.89
C ARG A 39 -5.79 -6.18 7.27
N GLU A 40 -6.71 -6.45 6.36
CA GLU A 40 -6.78 -7.73 5.64
C GLU A 40 -5.58 -7.91 4.70
N LEU A 41 -5.16 -6.86 4.00
CA LEU A 41 -3.97 -6.89 3.16
C LEU A 41 -2.70 -7.17 3.99
N VAL A 42 -2.51 -6.46 5.10
CA VAL A 42 -1.39 -6.69 6.01
C VAL A 42 -1.43 -8.12 6.60
N ARG A 43 -2.63 -8.63 6.92
CA ARG A 43 -2.79 -10.01 7.41
C ARG A 43 -2.37 -11.03 6.34
N SER A 44 -2.80 -10.84 5.09
CA SER A 44 -2.48 -11.72 3.98
C SER A 44 -0.99 -11.71 3.63
N VAL A 45 -0.37 -10.52 3.59
CA VAL A 45 1.08 -10.37 3.37
C VAL A 45 1.88 -11.05 4.50
N ARG A 46 1.50 -10.84 5.76
CA ARG A 46 2.17 -11.47 6.92
C ARG A 46 2.05 -13.00 6.87
N ALA A 47 0.88 -13.54 6.52
CA ALA A 47 0.68 -14.98 6.38
C ALA A 47 1.58 -15.58 5.28
N TRP A 48 1.70 -14.88 4.15
CA TRP A 48 2.56 -15.32 3.04
C TRP A 48 4.04 -15.30 3.41
N MET A 49 4.52 -14.24 4.06
CA MET A 49 5.90 -14.17 4.56
C MET A 49 6.22 -15.30 5.54
N LEU A 50 5.30 -15.62 6.45
CA LEU A 50 5.47 -16.73 7.39
C LEU A 50 5.54 -18.09 6.69
N ALA A 51 4.73 -18.31 5.64
CA ALA A 51 4.77 -19.53 4.86
C ALA A 51 6.12 -19.70 4.15
N VAL A 52 6.64 -18.63 3.55
CA VAL A 52 7.97 -18.63 2.88
C VAL A 52 9.09 -18.86 3.88
N LEU A 53 9.05 -18.23 5.06
CA LEU A 53 10.07 -18.44 6.09
C LEU A 53 10.05 -19.87 6.65
N ARG A 54 8.85 -20.48 6.77
CA ARG A 54 8.72 -21.87 7.22
C ARG A 54 9.25 -22.85 6.20
N SER A 55 8.94 -22.66 4.91
CA SER A 55 9.42 -23.57 3.85
C SER A 55 10.95 -23.58 3.75
N ARG A 56 11.59 -22.43 3.97
CA ARG A 56 13.06 -22.30 3.99
C ARG A 56 13.73 -22.92 5.23
N ARG A 57 12.99 -23.12 6.32
CA ARG A 57 13.53 -23.75 7.55
C ARG A 57 13.46 -25.28 7.50
N THR A 58 12.60 -25.83 6.64
CA THR A 58 12.39 -27.27 6.46
C THR A 58 13.15 -27.88 5.27
N SER A 59 13.98 -27.08 4.58
CA SER A 59 14.78 -27.49 3.42
C SER A 59 16.27 -27.46 3.70
#